data_AF-A0A1R0GR01-F1
#
_entry.id   AF-A0A1R0GR01-F1
#
_cell.length_a   1.000
_cell.length_b   1.000
_cell.length_c   1.000
_cell.angle_alpha   90.00
_cell.angle_beta   90.00
_cell.angle_gamma   90.00
#
_symmetry.space_group_name_H-M   'P 1'
#
loop_
_entity.id
_entity.type
_entity.pdbx_description
1 polymer ?
#
loop_
_entity_poly.entity_id
_entity_poly.type
_entity_poly.pdbx_seq_one_letter_code
_entity_poly.pdbx_strand_id
1 'polypeptide(L)'
;MKLFIFIFIFFISSIYSEDRGFCDDPFIQKLSNGTSTAFGKEKTGYIVTLKPDTDAVKNSQELESHIEWLNKVLSSSTNPCQVSGNNQIRNFTIGTFFGYSAMLDLETVSKVCNRAEVAFVEKDQMVTLDG
;
A
#
# COMPACT_ATOMS: atom_id res chain seq x y z
N MET A 1 6.28 47.39 -32.26
CA MET A 1 6.74 45.99 -32.21
C MET A 1 6.22 45.39 -30.91
N LYS A 2 5.21 44.51 -30.95
CA LYS A 2 4.59 43.92 -29.75
C LYS A 2 5.35 42.65 -29.37
N LEU A 3 6.02 42.66 -28.22
CA LEU A 3 6.74 41.51 -27.66
C LEU A 3 5.73 40.64 -26.90
N PHE A 4 5.39 39.48 -27.45
CA PHE A 4 4.62 38.45 -26.76
C PHE A 4 5.55 37.65 -25.86
N ILE A 5 5.44 37.81 -24.55
CA ILE A 5 6.09 36.95 -23.57
C ILE A 5 5.16 35.75 -23.35
N PHE A 6 5.50 34.61 -23.93
CA PHE A 6 4.90 33.33 -23.57
C PHE A 6 5.56 32.85 -22.27
N ILE A 7 4.88 33.03 -21.14
CA ILE A 7 5.26 32.40 -19.88
C ILE A 7 4.87 30.92 -19.97
N PHE A 8 5.84 30.08 -20.28
CA PHE A 8 5.74 28.63 -20.08
C PHE A 8 5.64 28.39 -18.58
N ILE A 9 4.42 28.15 -18.09
CA ILE A 9 4.21 27.60 -16.75
C ILE A 9 4.72 26.16 -16.82
N PHE A 10 5.97 25.97 -16.40
CA PHE A 10 6.52 24.66 -16.11
C PHE A 10 5.58 23.98 -15.13
N PHE A 11 4.93 22.91 -15.59
CA PHE A 11 4.32 21.92 -14.71
C PHE A 11 5.38 21.50 -13.70
N ILE A 12 5.18 21.91 -12.44
CA ILE A 12 5.88 21.31 -11.31
C ILE A 12 5.19 19.97 -11.12
N SER A 13 5.50 19.00 -11.99
CA SER A 13 5.24 17.60 -11.70
C SER A 13 6.16 17.29 -10.53
N SER A 14 5.61 17.30 -9.32
CA SER A 14 6.29 16.90 -8.10
C SER A 14 7.12 15.66 -8.37
N ILE A 15 8.44 15.81 -8.26
CA ILE A 15 9.39 14.70 -8.29
C ILE A 15 9.22 13.96 -6.95
N TYR A 16 8.14 13.20 -6.83
CA TYR A 16 8.15 12.04 -5.94
C TYR A 16 8.85 10.95 -6.75
N SER A 17 10.06 10.58 -6.32
CA SER A 17 10.62 9.31 -6.74
C SER A 17 9.56 8.25 -6.44
N GLU A 18 9.05 7.58 -7.47
CA GLU A 18 8.02 6.53 -7.37
C GLU A 18 8.61 5.23 -6.77
N ASP A 19 9.50 5.34 -5.78
CA ASP A 19 9.91 4.16 -5.02
C ASP A 19 8.70 3.74 -4.19
N ARG A 20 7.99 2.71 -4.65
CA ARG A 20 6.85 2.10 -3.96
C ARG A 20 7.31 0.95 -3.07
N GLY A 21 8.62 0.83 -2.86
CA GLY A 21 9.25 -0.16 -2.01
C GLY A 21 9.08 -1.56 -2.57
N PHE A 22 8.47 -2.43 -1.76
CA PHE A 22 8.23 -3.82 -2.10
C PHE A 22 7.36 -4.00 -3.36
N CYS A 23 6.58 -2.98 -3.75
CA CYS A 23 5.72 -3.05 -4.93
C CYS A 23 6.47 -2.97 -6.27
N ASP A 24 7.71 -2.49 -6.27
CA ASP A 24 8.51 -2.41 -7.49
C ASP A 24 9.36 -3.66 -7.73
N ASP A 25 9.27 -4.64 -6.82
CA ASP A 25 9.87 -5.95 -7.00
C ASP A 25 9.27 -6.67 -8.23
N PRO A 26 10.10 -7.12 -9.21
CA PRO A 26 9.62 -7.74 -10.44
C PRO A 26 8.80 -9.03 -10.22
N PHE A 27 9.03 -9.75 -9.12
CA PHE A 27 8.25 -10.92 -8.78
C PHE A 27 6.85 -10.53 -8.29
N ILE A 28 6.72 -9.46 -7.51
CA ILE A 28 5.42 -8.93 -7.07
C ILE A 28 4.60 -8.43 -8.26
N GLN A 29 5.21 -7.76 -9.24
CA GLN A 29 4.52 -7.34 -10.45
C GLN A 29 4.02 -8.53 -11.31
N LYS A 30 4.78 -9.63 -11.35
CA LYS A 30 4.35 -10.85 -12.07
C LYS A 30 3.16 -11.56 -11.41
N LEU A 31 3.10 -11.56 -10.07
CA LEU A 31 1.94 -12.08 -9.33
C LEU A 31 0.69 -11.25 -9.64
N SER A 32 0.85 -9.94 -9.70
CA SER A 32 -0.24 -9.00 -9.97
C SER A 32 -0.84 -9.18 -11.38
N ASN A 33 -0.03 -9.60 -12.36
CA ASN A 33 -0.44 -9.90 -13.74
C ASN A 33 -0.99 -11.33 -13.95
N GLY A 34 -1.27 -12.07 -12.86
CA GLY A 34 -1.91 -13.39 -12.93
C GLY A 34 -1.05 -14.50 -13.57
N THR A 35 0.26 -14.29 -13.69
CA THR A 35 1.15 -15.16 -14.51
C THR A 35 1.92 -16.21 -13.70
N SER A 36 1.62 -16.42 -12.41
CA SER A 36 2.35 -17.40 -11.58
C SER A 36 1.45 -18.26 -10.70
N THR A 37 1.75 -19.56 -10.75
CA THR A 37 1.17 -20.71 -10.05
C THR A 37 1.46 -20.71 -8.55
N ALA A 38 0.44 -20.93 -7.72
CA ALA A 38 0.52 -21.44 -6.34
C ALA A 38 1.77 -21.05 -5.51
N PHE A 39 1.96 -19.76 -5.19
CA PHE A 39 3.01 -19.32 -4.27
C PHE A 39 2.45 -18.74 -2.97
N GLY A 40 3.08 -19.14 -1.87
CA GLY A 40 3.17 -18.41 -0.60
C GLY A 40 1.86 -18.10 0.11
N LYS A 41 1.12 -19.12 0.59
CA LYS A 41 0.04 -18.92 1.60
C LYS A 41 0.57 -18.49 2.97
N GLU A 42 1.89 -18.50 3.15
CA GLU A 42 2.52 -18.02 4.37
C GLU A 42 2.32 -16.51 4.47
N LYS A 43 1.83 -16.08 5.63
CA LYS A 43 1.59 -14.66 5.91
C LYS A 43 2.82 -14.07 6.58
N THR A 44 3.24 -12.91 6.10
CA THR A 44 4.31 -12.10 6.69
C THR A 44 3.76 -10.72 7.04
N GLY A 45 4.40 -10.03 7.99
CA GLY A 45 4.03 -8.66 8.34
C GLY A 45 4.43 -7.68 7.25
N TYR A 46 3.53 -6.78 6.91
CA TYR A 46 3.78 -5.66 6.00
C TYR A 46 3.26 -4.36 6.60
N ILE A 47 3.94 -3.26 6.30
CA ILE A 47 3.51 -1.89 6.53
C ILE A 47 3.10 -1.31 5.18
N VAL A 48 1.90 -0.73 5.13
CA VAL A 48 1.33 -0.13 3.92
C VAL A 48 1.02 1.33 4.23
N THR A 49 1.54 2.24 3.39
CA THR A 49 1.30 3.68 3.50
C THR A 49 0.49 4.15 2.30
N LEU A 50 -0.51 5.00 2.54
CA LEU A 50 -1.35 5.59 1.51
C LEU A 50 -0.87 6.99 1.10
N LYS A 51 -1.23 7.41 -0.11
CA LYS A 51 -0.90 8.74 -0.65
C LYS A 51 -1.71 9.81 0.10
N PRO A 52 -1.05 10.84 0.66
CA PRO A 52 -1.75 11.90 1.38
C PRO A 52 -2.48 12.86 0.46
N ASP A 53 -3.70 13.20 0.87
CA ASP A 53 -4.42 14.40 0.50
C ASP A 53 -4.08 15.52 1.50
N THR A 54 -4.20 16.76 1.03
CA THR A 54 -4.14 17.97 1.85
C THR A 54 -5.23 18.04 2.92
N ASP A 55 -6.34 17.33 2.72
CA ASP A 55 -7.45 17.23 3.66
C ASP A 55 -7.34 15.96 4.53
N ALA A 56 -7.13 16.16 5.83
CA ALA A 56 -6.99 15.07 6.80
C ALA A 56 -8.26 14.21 6.94
N VAL A 57 -9.45 14.78 6.67
CA VAL A 57 -10.71 14.02 6.69
C VAL A 57 -10.72 13.02 5.53
N LYS A 58 -10.28 13.45 4.35
CA LYS A 58 -10.17 12.55 3.19
C LYS A 58 -9.15 11.45 3.40
N ASN A 59 -8.01 11.74 4.03
CA ASN A 59 -7.01 10.71 4.37
C ASN A 59 -7.61 9.61 5.25
N SER A 60 -8.41 10.01 6.25
CA SER A 60 -9.06 9.07 7.16
C SER A 60 -10.11 8.21 6.44
N GLN A 61 -10.92 8.84 5.56
CA GLN A 61 -11.93 8.15 4.75
C GLN A 61 -11.31 7.18 3.74
N GLU A 62 -10.24 7.57 3.06
CA GLU A 62 -9.52 6.73 2.10
C GLU A 62 -8.92 5.51 2.81
N LEU A 63 -8.31 5.71 3.99
CA LEU A 63 -7.77 4.63 4.80
C LEU A 63 -8.85 3.65 5.25
N GLU A 64 -9.98 4.15 5.75
CA GLU A 64 -11.11 3.32 6.15
C GLU A 64 -11.65 2.51 4.97
N SER A 65 -11.86 3.15 3.81
CA SER A 65 -12.33 2.50 2.59
C SER A 65 -11.37 1.42 2.10
N HIS A 66 -10.06 1.70 2.13
CA HIS A 66 -9.04 0.74 1.74
C HIS A 66 -9.00 -0.47 2.68
N ILE A 67 -9.08 -0.26 4.00
CA ILE A 67 -9.12 -1.35 4.99
C ILE A 67 -10.40 -2.18 4.83
N GLU A 68 -11.55 -1.55 4.56
CA GLU A 68 -12.80 -2.27 4.29
C GLU A 68 -12.67 -3.17 3.05
N TRP A 69 -12.07 -2.65 1.97
CA TRP A 69 -11.77 -3.43 0.77
C TRP A 69 -10.84 -4.62 1.09
N LEU A 70 -9.76 -4.38 1.85
CA LEU A 70 -8.81 -5.44 2.20
C LEU A 70 -9.49 -6.55 3.02
N ASN A 71 -10.36 -6.19 3.97
CA ASN A 71 -11.13 -7.18 4.72
C ASN A 71 -12.05 -8.04 3.82
N LYS A 72 -12.62 -7.47 2.76
CA LYS A 72 -13.39 -8.22 1.74
C LYS A 72 -12.48 -9.18 0.97
N VAL A 73 -11.28 -8.75 0.59
CA VAL A 73 -10.30 -9.62 -0.08
C VAL A 73 -9.90 -10.79 0.82
N LEU A 74 -9.57 -10.52 2.08
CA LEU A 74 -9.15 -11.53 3.05
C LEU A 74 -10.26 -12.54 3.39
N SER A 75 -11.51 -12.08 3.54
CA SER A 75 -12.65 -12.97 3.80
C SER A 75 -13.01 -13.83 2.60
N SER A 76 -12.78 -13.35 1.37
CA SER A 76 -13.00 -14.13 0.14
C SER A 76 -11.96 -15.23 -0.10
N SER A 77 -10.76 -15.13 0.51
CA SER A 77 -9.68 -16.12 0.33
C SER A 77 -9.65 -17.21 1.40
N THR A 78 -10.33 -17.01 2.54
CA THR A 78 -10.40 -18.00 3.63
C THR A 78 -11.61 -18.92 3.51
N ASN A 79 -11.37 -20.24 3.64
CA ASN A 79 -12.42 -21.18 4.04
C ASN A 79 -13.02 -20.69 5.37
N PRO A 80 -14.35 -20.61 5.53
CA PRO A 80 -15.00 -19.99 6.70
C PRO A 80 -14.67 -20.64 8.06
N CYS A 81 -13.98 -21.79 8.06
CA CYS A 81 -13.51 -22.48 9.28
C CYS A 81 -12.12 -22.02 9.79
N GLN A 82 -11.40 -21.11 9.11
CA GLN A 82 -10.07 -20.63 9.53
C GLN A 82 -10.05 -19.16 9.98
N VAL A 83 -11.14 -18.68 10.58
CA VAL A 83 -11.15 -17.39 11.28
C VAL A 83 -10.50 -17.58 12.66
N SER A 84 -9.19 -17.80 12.68
CA SER A 84 -8.41 -17.88 13.91
C SER A 84 -7.25 -16.87 13.89
N GLY A 85 -7.40 -15.82 14.69
CA GLY A 85 -6.30 -15.19 15.43
C GLY A 85 -5.53 -14.04 14.78
N ASN A 86 -5.06 -14.14 13.53
CA ASN A 86 -3.84 -13.38 13.15
C ASN A 86 -3.98 -12.33 12.03
N ASN A 87 -5.17 -12.06 11.50
CA ASN A 87 -5.37 -11.05 10.44
C ASN A 87 -5.67 -9.64 11.01
N GLN A 88 -5.10 -9.29 12.16
CA GLN A 88 -5.36 -7.97 12.74
C GLN A 88 -4.68 -6.89 11.90
N ILE A 89 -5.50 -6.05 11.25
CA ILE A 89 -5.04 -4.82 10.61
C ILE A 89 -4.91 -3.76 11.71
N ARG A 90 -3.73 -3.15 11.85
CA ARG A 90 -3.49 -2.04 12.79
C ARG A 90 -3.25 -0.77 11.99
N ASN A 91 -4.16 0.18 12.06
CA ASN A 91 -3.97 1.47 11.43
C ASN A 91 -3.01 2.36 12.23
N PHE A 92 -2.38 3.31 11.56
CA PHE A 92 -1.56 4.33 12.19
C PHE A 92 -1.66 5.65 11.43
N THR A 93 -1.40 6.73 12.17
CA THR A 93 -1.20 8.07 11.62
C THR A 93 -0.02 8.72 12.36
N ILE A 94 1.03 9.09 11.62
CA ILE A 94 2.24 9.72 12.13
C ILE A 94 2.54 10.94 11.26
N GLY A 95 2.19 12.13 11.74
CA GLY A 95 2.29 13.36 10.94
C GLY A 95 1.43 13.27 9.69
N THR A 96 2.05 13.38 8.51
CA THR A 96 1.38 13.25 7.20
C THR A 96 1.32 11.81 6.68
N PHE A 97 1.95 10.87 7.38
CA PHE A 97 1.92 9.45 7.02
C PHE A 97 0.71 8.79 7.67
N PHE A 98 -0.05 8.05 6.88
CA PHE A 98 -1.18 7.28 7.36
C PHE A 98 -1.27 5.97 6.57
N GLY A 99 -1.67 4.93 7.25
CA GLY A 99 -1.51 3.58 6.73
C GLY A 99 -1.90 2.53 7.74
N TYR A 100 -1.44 1.31 7.49
CA TYR A 100 -1.69 0.18 8.38
C TYR A 100 -0.58 -0.86 8.32
N SER A 101 -0.50 -1.69 9.35
CA SER A 101 0.23 -2.96 9.31
C SER A 101 -0.74 -4.15 9.30
N ALA A 102 -0.36 -5.20 8.57
CA ALA A 102 -1.15 -6.43 8.46
C ALA A 102 -0.28 -7.65 8.13
N MET A 103 -0.76 -8.83 8.53
CA MET A 103 -0.19 -10.12 8.12
C MET A 103 -0.81 -10.57 6.79
N LEU A 104 -0.05 -10.52 5.70
CA LEU A 104 -0.53 -10.77 4.34
C LEU A 104 0.29 -11.84 3.63
N ASP A 105 -0.36 -12.62 2.77
CA ASP A 105 0.33 -13.45 1.79
C ASP A 105 0.76 -12.62 0.58
N LEU A 106 1.69 -13.16 -0.21
CA LEU A 106 2.26 -12.46 -1.38
C LEU A 106 1.20 -12.15 -2.45
N GLU A 107 0.18 -13.00 -2.59
CA GLU A 107 -0.92 -12.75 -3.52
C GLU A 107 -1.71 -11.50 -3.10
N THR A 108 -2.05 -11.38 -1.81
CA THR A 108 -2.75 -10.23 -1.27
C THR A 108 -1.91 -8.96 -1.34
N VAL A 109 -0.60 -9.05 -1.06
CA VAL A 109 0.32 -7.91 -1.22
C VAL A 109 0.36 -7.43 -2.67
N SER A 110 0.38 -8.34 -3.65
CA SER A 110 0.36 -7.94 -5.07
C SER A 110 -0.94 -7.18 -5.43
N LYS A 111 -2.08 -7.58 -4.85
CA LYS A 111 -3.35 -6.86 -4.99
C LYS A 111 -3.28 -5.47 -4.36
N VAL A 112 -2.67 -5.34 -3.17
CA VAL A 112 -2.44 -4.05 -2.49
C VAL A 112 -1.56 -3.14 -3.36
N CYS A 113 -0.46 -3.66 -3.91
CA CYS A 113 0.47 -2.89 -4.75
C CYS A 113 -0.14 -2.33 -6.04
N ASN A 114 -1.25 -2.91 -6.50
CA ASN A 114 -1.98 -2.44 -7.67
C ASN A 114 -3.02 -1.35 -7.36
N ARG A 115 -3.22 -0.99 -6.09
CA ARG A 115 -4.16 0.04 -5.67
C ARG A 115 -3.56 1.43 -5.88
N ALA A 116 -4.32 2.33 -6.51
CA ALA A 116 -3.82 3.64 -6.93
C ALA A 116 -3.52 4.56 -5.73
N GLU A 117 -4.24 4.37 -4.63
CA GLU A 117 -4.10 5.10 -3.37
C GLU A 117 -2.87 4.67 -2.55
N VAL A 118 -2.25 3.53 -2.86
CA VAL A 118 -1.07 3.04 -2.15
C VAL A 118 0.17 3.82 -2.61
N ALA A 119 0.90 4.39 -1.64
CA ALA A 119 2.15 5.08 -1.87
C ALA A 119 3.34 4.12 -1.76
N PHE A 120 3.36 3.31 -0.70
CA PHE A 120 4.51 2.49 -0.35
C PHE A 120 4.09 1.22 0.40
N VAL A 121 4.81 0.12 0.15
CA VAL A 121 4.69 -1.13 0.91
C VAL A 121 6.07 -1.62 1.32
N GLU A 122 6.23 -2.01 2.57
CA GLU A 122 7.46 -2.65 3.07
C GLU A 122 7.14 -3.85 3.95
N LYS A 123 8.11 -4.75 4.10
CA LYS A 123 8.02 -5.82 5.08
C LYS A 123 8.19 -5.23 6.48
N ASP A 124 7.32 -5.62 7.38
CA ASP A 124 7.43 -5.28 8.79
C ASP A 124 8.67 -5.98 9.38
N GLN A 125 9.44 -5.26 10.20
CA GLN A 125 10.69 -5.74 10.77
C GLN A 125 10.70 -5.53 12.28
N MET A 126 11.08 -6.58 13.01
CA MET A 126 11.35 -6.46 14.45
C MET A 126 12.73 -5.82 14.62
N VAL A 127 12.77 -4.67 15.30
CA VAL A 127 14.02 -4.00 15.69
C VAL A 127 14.27 -4.28 17.16
N THR A 128 15.46 -4.77 17.48
CA THR A 128 15.93 -4.92 18.87
C THR A 128 16.97 -3.85 19.16
N LEU A 129 16.77 -3.10 20.24
CA LEU A 129 17.78 -2.16 20.74
C LEU A 129 18.63 -2.92 21.76
N ASP A 130 19.81 -3.36 21.35
CA ASP A 130 20.80 -3.86 22.30
C ASP A 130 21.43 -2.65 23.00
N GLY A 131 21.31 -2.61 24.33
CA GLY A 131 21.80 -1.54 25.20
C GLY A 131 23.27 -1.62 25.54
#